data_AF-A0A445B096-F1
#
_entry.id   AF-A0A445B096-F1
#
_cell.length_a   1.000
_cell.length_b   1.000
_cell.length_c   1.000
_cell.angle_alpha   90.00
_cell.angle_beta   90.00
_cell.angle_gamma   90.00
#
_symmetry.space_group_name_H-M   'P 1'
#
loop_
_entity.id
_entity.type
_entity.pdbx_description
1 polymer ?
#
loop_
_entity_poly.entity_id
_entity_poly.type
_entity_poly.pdbx_seq_one_letter_code
_entity_poly.pdbx_strand_id
1 'polypeptide(L)'
;MFLATRTSRKRKEVDQETQDAIDEFQNRQAAGETDEEAFESLFGKEQPGRVRCYGRSITRRDLKKHAEISELKQQHQEEVTSLKAELGDMKAKQQHQEADLHGLRNMIKLLVQRSEPGMRPEEIEALLQDAQHSPIDANSAHGSTHIPNINMV
;
A
#
# COMPACT_ATOMS: atom_id res chain seq x y z
N MET A 1 -20.16 16.09 1.13
CA MET A 1 -21.47 16.10 0.45
C MET A 1 -21.40 17.13 -0.66
N PHE A 2 -22.15 17.03 -1.77
CA PHE A 2 -22.11 18.05 -2.82
C PHE A 2 -23.51 18.43 -3.30
N LEU A 3 -23.72 19.73 -3.50
CA LEU A 3 -24.93 20.29 -4.11
C LEU A 3 -24.72 20.38 -5.61
N ALA A 4 -25.64 19.81 -6.39
CA ALA A 4 -25.60 19.89 -7.84
C ALA A 4 -26.93 20.43 -8.37
N THR A 5 -26.93 21.66 -8.87
CA THR A 5 -28.09 22.23 -9.55
C THR A 5 -28.08 21.82 -11.02
N ARG A 6 -29.25 21.43 -11.56
CA ARG A 6 -29.37 21.25 -13.02
C ARG A 6 -29.45 22.62 -13.66
N THR A 7 -28.42 23.00 -14.40
CA THR A 7 -28.57 24.08 -15.38
C THR A 7 -29.50 23.57 -16.49
N SER A 8 -30.65 24.23 -16.68
CA SER A 8 -31.57 23.82 -17.74
C SER A 8 -30.91 24.04 -19.11
N ARG A 9 -31.17 23.16 -20.07
CA ARG A 9 -30.64 23.26 -21.45
C ARG A 9 -31.04 24.58 -22.15
N LYS A 10 -31.96 25.34 -21.57
CA LYS A 10 -32.44 26.65 -22.05
C LYS A 10 -31.79 27.88 -21.36
N ARG A 11 -30.66 27.74 -20.64
CA ARG A 11 -30.03 28.84 -19.86
C ARG A 11 -31.07 29.58 -19.00
N LYS A 12 -31.84 28.84 -18.21
CA LYS A 12 -32.61 29.47 -17.14
C LYS A 12 -31.67 29.71 -15.96
N GLU A 13 -31.68 30.93 -15.47
CA GLU A 13 -31.04 31.29 -14.20
C GLU A 13 -31.60 30.40 -13.10
N VAL A 14 -30.75 30.07 -12.12
CA VAL A 14 -31.18 29.34 -10.92
C VAL A 14 -32.17 30.24 -10.20
N ASP A 15 -33.30 29.70 -9.75
CA ASP A 15 -34.24 30.50 -8.97
C ASP A 15 -33.59 30.96 -7.65
N GLN A 16 -33.98 32.14 -7.19
CA GLN A 16 -33.38 32.78 -6.02
C GLN A 16 -33.41 31.88 -4.79
N GLU A 17 -34.52 31.16 -4.58
CA GLU A 17 -34.69 30.24 -3.44
C GLU A 17 -33.66 29.11 -3.45
N THR A 18 -33.38 28.54 -4.63
CA THR A 18 -32.32 27.53 -4.79
C THR A 18 -30.94 28.12 -4.59
N GLN A 19 -30.69 29.36 -5.03
CA GLN A 19 -29.40 30.03 -4.83
C GLN A 19 -29.16 30.33 -3.34
N ASP A 20 -30.16 30.85 -2.64
CA ASP A 20 -30.11 31.17 -1.21
C ASP A 20 -29.80 29.92 -0.38
N ALA A 21 -30.42 28.78 -0.71
CA ALA A 21 -30.17 27.51 -0.05
C ALA A 21 -28.74 26.97 -0.26
N ILE A 22 -28.13 27.23 -1.44
CA ILE A 22 -26.74 26.85 -1.72
C ILE A 22 -25.78 27.70 -0.90
N ASP A 23 -26.00 29.01 -0.86
CA ASP A 23 -25.16 29.95 -0.16
C ASP A 23 -25.22 29.67 1.36
N GLU A 24 -26.40 29.38 1.91
CA GLU A 24 -26.56 29.01 3.31
C GLU A 24 -25.84 27.70 3.66
N PHE A 25 -25.89 26.69 2.79
CA PHE A 25 -25.18 25.42 3.00
C PHE A 25 -23.65 25.59 2.99
N GLN A 26 -23.13 26.41 2.09
CA GLN A 26 -21.69 26.69 2.03
C GLN A 26 -21.21 27.47 3.26
N ASN A 27 -22.01 28.42 3.74
CA ASN A 27 -21.70 29.18 4.95
C ASN A 27 -21.64 28.28 6.19
N ARG A 28 -22.52 27.28 6.30
CA ARG A 28 -22.53 26.31 7.41
C ARG A 28 -21.32 25.38 7.39
N GLN A 29 -20.93 24.90 6.21
CA GLN A 29 -19.68 24.15 6.06
C GLN A 29 -18.46 25.01 6.44
N ALA A 30 -18.43 26.28 6.03
CA ALA A 30 -17.37 27.20 6.42
C ALA A 30 -17.33 27.48 7.94
N ALA A 31 -18.49 27.38 8.61
CA ALA A 31 -18.59 27.46 10.07
C ALA A 31 -18.17 26.18 10.80
N GLY A 32 -17.82 25.11 10.07
CA GLY A 32 -17.31 23.86 10.63
C GLY A 32 -18.39 22.83 10.97
N GLU A 33 -19.65 23.05 10.56
CA GLU A 33 -20.69 22.02 10.64
C GLU A 33 -20.34 20.84 9.73
N THR A 34 -20.66 19.62 10.17
CA THR A 34 -20.55 18.44 9.30
C THR A 34 -21.56 18.54 8.15
N ASP A 35 -21.26 17.89 7.03
CA ASP A 35 -22.13 17.86 5.86
C ASP A 35 -23.56 17.41 6.21
N GLU A 36 -23.68 16.42 7.09
CA GLU A 36 -24.95 15.88 7.57
C GLU A 36 -25.72 16.89 8.44
N GLU A 37 -25.04 17.59 9.37
CA GLU A 37 -25.67 18.60 10.23
C GLU A 37 -26.17 19.80 9.42
N ALA A 38 -25.35 20.30 8.50
CA ALA A 38 -25.71 21.41 7.63
C ALA A 38 -26.89 21.06 6.71
N PHE A 39 -26.94 19.81 6.23
CA PHE A 39 -28.05 19.34 5.39
C PHE A 39 -29.34 19.15 6.18
N GLU A 40 -29.28 18.51 7.36
CA GLU A 40 -30.45 18.34 8.22
C GLU A 40 -31.00 19.68 8.70
N SER A 41 -30.14 20.68 8.94
CA SER A 41 -30.57 22.02 9.34
C SER A 41 -31.33 22.76 8.23
N LEU A 42 -30.97 22.56 6.96
CA LEU A 42 -31.59 23.26 5.82
C LEU A 42 -32.84 22.56 5.30
N PHE A 43 -32.80 21.23 5.22
CA PHE A 43 -33.86 20.44 4.58
C PHE A 43 -34.75 19.68 5.59
N GLY A 44 -34.43 19.77 6.88
CA GLY A 44 -35.15 19.10 7.96
C GLY A 44 -34.90 17.59 8.03
N LYS A 45 -35.49 16.94 9.05
CA LYS A 45 -35.43 15.48 9.23
C LYS A 45 -36.24 14.70 8.19
N GLU A 46 -37.17 15.39 7.50
CA GLU A 46 -38.14 14.81 6.59
C GLU A 46 -37.93 15.29 5.13
N GLN A 47 -36.79 14.92 4.56
CA GLN A 47 -36.73 14.47 3.17
C GLN A 47 -35.76 13.28 3.08
N PRO A 48 -36.20 12.06 3.46
CA PRO A 48 -35.38 10.85 3.35
C PRO A 48 -35.15 10.39 1.90
N GLY A 49 -35.67 11.13 0.91
CA GLY A 49 -35.63 10.74 -0.49
C GLY A 49 -35.20 11.91 -1.35
N ARG A 50 -33.94 11.89 -1.80
CA ARG A 50 -33.43 12.59 -3.01
C ARG A 50 -34.20 13.88 -3.36
N VAL A 51 -33.63 15.04 -3.02
CA VAL A 51 -33.85 16.22 -3.88
C VAL A 51 -33.43 15.80 -5.30
N ARG A 52 -34.40 15.71 -6.21
CA ARG A 52 -34.21 15.01 -7.50
C ARG A 52 -33.46 15.89 -8.48
N CYS A 53 -32.15 15.98 -8.31
CA CYS A 53 -31.24 16.44 -9.33
C CYS A 53 -31.10 15.31 -10.36
N TYR A 54 -31.51 15.54 -11.61
CA TYR A 54 -31.43 14.52 -12.66
C TYR A 54 -29.95 14.21 -12.94
N GLY A 55 -29.49 13.03 -12.50
CA GLY A 55 -28.13 12.48 -12.62
C GLY A 55 -27.98 11.18 -11.79
N ARG A 56 -26.84 10.46 -11.89
CA ARG A 56 -26.54 9.32 -10.98
C ARG A 56 -26.40 9.85 -9.56
N SER A 57 -27.31 9.51 -8.68
CA SER A 57 -27.24 9.94 -7.28
C SER A 57 -26.19 9.12 -6.54
N ILE A 58 -25.28 9.80 -5.86
CA ILE A 58 -24.35 9.16 -4.92
C ILE A 58 -25.16 8.77 -3.68
N THR A 59 -25.16 7.49 -3.34
CA THR A 59 -25.81 6.97 -2.14
C THR A 59 -24.82 6.89 -0.98
N ARG A 60 -25.32 6.81 0.27
CA ARG A 60 -24.47 6.60 1.46
C ARG A 60 -23.57 5.36 1.34
N ARG A 61 -24.02 4.31 0.64
CA ARG A 61 -23.20 3.13 0.34
C ARG A 61 -22.05 3.44 -0.61
N ASP A 62 -22.25 4.32 -1.59
CA ASP A 62 -21.21 4.70 -2.54
C ASP A 62 -20.11 5.49 -1.82
N LEU A 63 -20.46 6.39 -0.91
CA LEU A 63 -19.49 7.09 -0.05
C LEU A 63 -18.69 6.11 0.81
N LYS A 64 -19.36 5.13 1.44
CA LYS A 64 -18.68 4.09 2.23
C LYS A 64 -17.69 3.28 1.38
N LYS A 65 -18.09 2.87 0.17
CA LYS A 65 -17.20 2.16 -0.77
C LYS A 65 -16.00 3.02 -1.16
N HIS A 66 -16.18 4.32 -1.38
CA HIS A 66 -15.07 5.22 -1.71
C HIS A 66 -14.08 5.37 -0.56
N ALA A 67 -14.56 5.43 0.69
CA ALA A 67 -13.70 5.44 1.87
C ALA A 67 -12.90 4.13 1.99
N GLU A 68 -13.57 2.98 1.89
CA GLU A 68 -12.94 1.66 1.94
C GLU A 68 -11.89 1.48 0.82
N ILE A 69 -12.19 1.92 -0.41
CA ILE A 69 -11.22 1.89 -1.52
C ILE A 69 -10.01 2.78 -1.22
N SER A 70 -10.21 3.91 -0.56
CA SER A 70 -9.12 4.84 -0.24
C SER A 70 -8.21 4.26 0.85
N GLU A 71 -8.79 3.67 1.89
CA GLU A 71 -8.06 2.95 2.94
C GLU A 71 -7.26 1.78 2.37
N LEU A 72 -7.87 0.95 1.52
CA LEU A 72 -7.17 -0.16 0.86
C LEU A 72 -5.99 0.30 0.00
N LYS A 73 -6.15 1.42 -0.72
CA LYS A 73 -5.05 2.00 -1.51
C LYS A 73 -3.91 2.48 -0.62
N GLN A 74 -4.24 3.09 0.52
CA GLN A 74 -3.24 3.54 1.48
C GLN A 74 -2.48 2.35 2.08
N GLN A 75 -3.20 1.34 2.58
CA GLN A 75 -2.59 0.12 3.13
C GLN A 75 -1.68 -0.57 2.11
N HIS A 76 -2.15 -0.71 0.87
CA HIS A 76 -1.34 -1.29 -0.20
C HIS A 76 -0.05 -0.48 -0.46
N GLN A 77 -0.14 0.85 -0.44
CA GLN A 77 1.04 1.71 -0.62
C GLN A 77 2.04 1.56 0.53
N GLU A 78 1.55 1.43 1.76
CA GLU A 78 2.35 1.20 2.96
C GLU A 78 3.04 -0.18 2.91
N GLU A 79 2.30 -1.24 2.58
CA GLU A 79 2.84 -2.60 2.41
C GLU A 79 3.93 -2.66 1.34
N VAL A 80 3.69 -2.07 0.16
CA VAL A 80 4.69 -2.01 -0.93
C VAL A 80 5.94 -1.26 -0.49
N THR A 81 5.78 -0.22 0.34
CA THR A 81 6.91 0.55 0.87
C THR A 81 7.71 -0.27 1.88
N SER A 82 7.03 -1.00 2.78
CA SER A 82 7.66 -1.92 3.75
C SER A 82 8.44 -3.03 3.04
N LEU A 83 7.82 -3.70 2.07
CA LEU A 83 8.47 -4.78 1.32
C LEU A 83 9.69 -4.29 0.54
N LYS A 84 9.65 -3.08 -0.02
CA LYS A 84 10.81 -2.48 -0.69
C LYS A 84 11.96 -2.22 0.28
N ALA A 85 11.66 -1.77 1.50
CA ALA A 85 12.67 -1.55 2.54
C ALA A 85 13.31 -2.89 2.96
N GLU A 86 12.49 -3.90 3.27
CA GLU A 86 12.98 -5.24 3.63
C GLU A 86 13.84 -5.87 2.53
N LEU A 87 13.42 -5.75 1.27
CA LEU A 87 14.22 -6.22 0.13
C LEU A 87 15.55 -5.47 0.01
N GLY A 88 15.56 -4.17 0.29
CA GLY A 88 16.76 -3.36 0.36
C GLY A 88 17.74 -3.86 1.42
N ASP A 89 17.23 -4.13 2.63
CA ASP A 89 18.04 -4.65 3.74
C ASP A 89 18.58 -6.04 3.45
N MET A 90 17.76 -6.93 2.86
CA MET A 90 18.20 -8.25 2.44
C MET A 90 19.32 -8.18 1.40
N LYS A 91 19.19 -7.28 0.41
CA LYS A 91 20.22 -7.08 -0.61
C LYS A 91 21.52 -6.53 0.00
N ALA A 92 21.42 -5.61 0.95
CA ALA A 92 22.59 -5.09 1.66
C ALA A 92 23.29 -6.20 2.48
N LYS A 93 22.51 -7.04 3.18
CA LYS A 93 23.04 -8.20 3.90
C LYS A 93 23.71 -9.21 2.96
N GLN A 94 23.10 -9.49 1.81
CA GLN A 94 23.67 -10.38 0.80
C GLN A 94 25.00 -9.84 0.27
N GLN A 95 25.07 -8.55 -0.07
CA GLN A 95 26.33 -7.92 -0.52
C GLN A 95 27.41 -7.97 0.55
N HIS A 96 27.05 -7.76 1.81
CA HIS A 96 28.01 -7.87 2.92
C HIS A 96 28.53 -9.31 3.07
N GLN A 97 27.64 -10.31 3.00
CA GLN A 97 28.02 -11.71 3.04
C GLN A 97 28.92 -12.11 1.86
N GLU A 98 28.63 -11.62 0.65
CA GLU A 98 29.49 -11.84 -0.52
C GLU A 98 30.88 -11.23 -0.34
N ALA A 99 30.96 -10.03 0.25
CA ALA A 99 32.24 -9.38 0.57
C ALA A 99 33.04 -10.17 1.61
N ASP A 100 32.39 -10.67 2.67
CA ASP A 100 33.03 -11.50 3.70
C ASP A 100 33.53 -12.82 3.12
N LEU A 101 32.71 -13.50 2.32
CA LEU A 101 33.09 -14.73 1.62
C LEU A 101 34.28 -14.50 0.68
N HIS A 102 34.29 -13.37 -0.05
CA HIS A 102 35.42 -13.00 -0.89
C HIS A 102 36.69 -12.75 -0.07
N GLY A 103 36.58 -12.10 1.09
CA GLY A 103 37.69 -11.90 2.03
C GLY A 103 38.26 -13.23 2.54
N LEU A 104 37.39 -14.15 2.98
CA LEU A 104 37.78 -15.49 3.43
C LEU A 104 38.44 -16.30 2.32
N ARG A 105 37.91 -16.23 1.10
CA ARG A 105 38.47 -16.90 -0.08
C ARG A 105 39.91 -16.48 -0.34
N ASN A 106 40.19 -15.17 -0.24
CA ASN A 106 41.54 -14.64 -0.40
C ASN A 106 42.48 -15.12 0.72
N MET A 107 41.99 -15.19 1.96
CA MET A 107 42.77 -15.70 3.08
C MET A 107 43.14 -17.18 2.90
N ILE A 108 42.17 -18.02 2.51
CA ILE A 108 42.41 -19.45 2.25
C ILE A 108 43.42 -19.61 1.11
N LYS A 109 43.29 -18.83 0.03
CA LYS A 109 44.24 -18.85 -1.09
C LYS A 109 45.67 -18.59 -0.62
N LEU A 110 45.88 -17.59 0.23
CA LEU A 110 47.21 -17.28 0.80
C LEU A 110 47.74 -18.41 1.70
N LEU A 111 46.88 -19.01 2.52
CA LEU A 111 47.27 -20.12 3.40
C LEU A 111 47.67 -21.36 2.58
N VAL A 112 46.89 -21.73 1.57
CA VAL A 112 47.17 -22.88 0.69
C VAL A 112 48.47 -22.68 -0.09
N GLN A 113 48.70 -21.48 -0.66
CA GLN A 113 49.96 -21.16 -1.34
C GLN A 113 51.17 -21.30 -0.42
N ARG A 114 51.02 -20.98 0.86
CA ARG A 114 52.10 -21.10 1.86
C ARG A 114 52.34 -22.55 2.27
N SER A 115 51.30 -23.36 2.43
CA SER A 115 51.44 -24.77 2.82
C SER A 115 51.84 -25.67 1.66
N GLU A 116 51.40 -25.36 0.44
CA GLU A 116 51.61 -26.16 -0.76
C GLU A 116 52.11 -25.29 -1.94
N PRO A 117 53.38 -24.82 -1.90
CA PRO A 117 53.93 -23.92 -2.91
C PRO A 117 54.05 -24.55 -4.32
N GLY A 118 53.88 -25.86 -4.44
CA GLY A 118 53.86 -26.59 -5.71
C GLY A 118 52.48 -26.63 -6.39
N MET A 119 51.41 -26.24 -5.70
CA MET A 119 50.05 -26.20 -6.27
C MET A 119 49.91 -24.96 -7.16
N ARG A 120 49.33 -25.12 -8.36
CA ARG A 120 49.17 -23.98 -9.27
C ARG A 120 48.04 -23.06 -8.80
N PRO A 121 48.17 -21.73 -8.95
CA PRO A 121 47.12 -20.79 -8.53
C PRO A 121 45.74 -21.07 -9.14
N GLU A 122 45.70 -21.62 -10.36
CA GLU A 122 44.47 -21.98 -11.07
C GLU A 122 43.77 -23.19 -10.44
N GLU A 123 44.54 -24.13 -9.89
CA GLU A 123 44.00 -25.31 -9.18
C GLU A 123 43.36 -24.90 -7.85
N ILE A 124 44.00 -23.96 -7.14
CA ILE A 124 43.45 -23.36 -5.91
C ILE A 124 42.15 -22.60 -6.21
N GLU A 125 42.13 -21.85 -7.31
CA GLU A 125 40.95 -21.08 -7.74
C GLU A 125 39.77 -22.00 -8.08
N ALA A 126 40.02 -23.10 -8.79
CA ALA A 126 39.02 -24.10 -9.16
C ALA A 126 38.41 -24.79 -7.94
N LEU A 127 39.23 -25.20 -6.96
CA LEU A 127 38.76 -25.79 -5.70
C LEU A 127 37.85 -24.83 -4.92
N LEU A 128 38.20 -23.55 -4.89
CA LEU A 128 37.41 -22.53 -4.20
C LEU A 128 36.10 -22.19 -4.93
N GLN A 129 36.01 -22.40 -6.25
CA GLN A 129 34.76 -22.22 -7.01
C GLN A 129 33.81 -23.42 -6.86
N ASP A 130 34.34 -24.64 -6.91
CA ASP A 130 33.54 -25.87 -6.77
C ASP A 130 32.81 -25.93 -5.41
N ALA A 131 33.49 -25.47 -4.34
CA ALA A 131 32.91 -25.35 -3.01
C ALA A 131 31.78 -24.31 -2.89
N GLN A 132 31.68 -23.31 -3.78
CA GLN A 132 30.62 -22.29 -3.76
C GLN A 132 29.31 -22.75 -4.40
N HIS A 133 29.33 -23.79 -5.23
CA HIS A 133 28.16 -24.28 -5.95
C HIS A 133 27.49 -25.49 -5.29
N SER A 134 27.92 -25.88 -4.08
CA SER A 134 27.19 -26.89 -3.30
C SER A 134 25.77 -26.40 -3.01
N PRO A 135 24.72 -27.18 -3.35
CA PRO A 135 23.35 -26.76 -3.11
C PRO A 135 23.14 -26.62 -1.60
N ILE A 136 22.70 -25.43 -1.18
CA ILE A 136 22.11 -25.25 0.14
C ILE A 136 20.90 -26.18 0.22
N ASP A 137 20.97 -27.17 1.11
CA ASP A 137 19.84 -28.04 1.42
C ASP A 137 18.66 -27.18 1.90
N ALA A 138 17.68 -26.98 1.03
CA ALA A 138 16.47 -26.19 1.29
C ALA A 138 15.47 -26.87 2.25
N ASN A 139 15.90 -27.88 3.02
CA ASN A 139 15.01 -28.75 3.81
C ASN A 139 14.78 -28.31 5.26
N SER A 140 15.25 -27.15 5.70
CA SER A 140 15.03 -26.67 7.08
C SER A 140 13.85 -25.70 7.24
N ALA A 141 12.80 -25.85 6.43
CA ALA A 141 11.53 -25.12 6.61
C ALA A 141 10.41 -26.10 6.95
N HIS A 142 10.37 -26.60 8.19
CA HIS A 142 9.14 -27.16 8.75
C HIS A 142 8.16 -26.01 9.02
N GLY A 143 7.47 -25.56 7.97
CA GLY A 143 6.27 -24.75 8.09
C GLY A 143 5.15 -25.61 8.67
N SER A 144 4.98 -25.56 9.99
CA SER A 144 3.79 -26.09 10.66
C SER A 144 2.57 -25.31 10.17
N THR A 145 1.79 -25.90 9.27
CA THR A 145 0.48 -25.40 8.86
C THR A 145 -0.55 -25.76 9.94
N HIS A 146 -0.46 -25.13 11.11
CA HIS A 146 -1.53 -25.17 12.09
C HIS A 146 -2.48 -23.99 11.84
N ILE A 147 -3.57 -24.26 11.12
CA ILE A 147 -4.71 -23.33 11.00
C ILE A 147 -5.54 -23.47 12.29
N PRO A 148 -5.65 -22.46 13.17
CA PRO A 148 -6.60 -22.53 14.26
C PRO A 148 -8.02 -22.41 13.71
N ASN A 149 -8.87 -23.35 14.12
CA ASN A 149 -10.29 -23.40 13.81
C ASN A 149 -10.98 -22.14 14.39
N ILE A 150 -11.47 -21.25 13.51
CA ILE A 150 -12.28 -20.10 13.92
C ILE A 150 -13.69 -20.63 14.16
N ASN A 151 -14.02 -20.89 15.43
CA ASN A 151 -15.39 -21.12 15.85
C ASN A 151 -16.20 -19.84 15.58
N MET A 152 -17.12 -19.90 14.61
CA MET A 152 -18.23 -18.96 14.51
C MET A 152 -19.24 -19.25 15.62
N VAL A 153 -19.47 -18.27 16.48
CA VAL A 153 -20.70 -18.10 17.29
C VAL A 153 -21.17 -16.67 17.10
#